data_AF-A0A550I3H4-F1
#
_entry.id   AF-A0A550I3H4-F1
#
_cell.length_a   1.000
_cell.length_b   1.000
_cell.length_c   1.000
_cell.angle_alpha   90.00
_cell.angle_beta   90.00
_cell.angle_gamma   90.00
#
_symmetry.space_group_name_H-M   'P 1'
#
loop_
_entity.id
_entity.type
_entity.pdbx_description
1 polymer ?
#
loop_
_entity_poly.entity_id
_entity_poly.type
_entity_poly.pdbx_seq_one_letter_code
_entity_poly.pdbx_strand_id
1 'polypeptide(L)'
;MRTIFKTRCSICMMLLFLSFSLFAQKNDNDMAQTLYETYKEKGAKEMLMVYKKNNTNKEYEGMAEPLNVLAYRLMQQDKDLEAAAMLLKAQMEEYPNEANPYDSYSDVLLEMGKKEEAKKHIEKSLELAAQKDSEENKLVIEAGKAKMAMLENKDKQLNFLIGNWDNETTTYRNGEKMESTVSSNNITFDNSGSIMIVDHNVEDKKACCKRVMVYNPNEDEFDVSYMRRDNANGISNSSLKVKEIDKDRFEVMEKFTNDDNEEVKMKHDIVKTQANVEWTTYASTDGNWEKVRTMNLKKKD
;
A
#
# COMPACT_ATOMS: atom_id res chain seq x y z
N MET A 1 26.67 53.12 30.54
CA MET A 1 25.85 53.49 31.70
C MET A 1 24.54 52.68 31.62
N ARG A 2 24.30 51.83 32.63
CA ARG A 2 23.07 51.09 33.00
C ARG A 2 22.39 50.15 31.98
N THR A 3 22.79 48.89 32.08
CA THR A 3 22.00 47.66 32.35
C THR A 3 20.50 47.83 32.64
N ILE A 4 19.66 46.90 32.15
CA ILE A 4 18.77 46.05 32.96
C ILE A 4 18.44 44.75 32.20
N PHE A 5 18.63 43.65 32.92
CA PHE A 5 18.34 42.24 32.65
C PHE A 5 16.84 41.94 32.55
N LYS A 6 16.48 40.86 31.84
CA LYS A 6 15.60 39.80 32.36
C LYS A 6 15.89 38.45 31.68
N THR A 7 16.61 37.60 32.40
CA THR A 7 16.65 36.14 32.24
C THR A 7 15.64 35.48 33.18
N ARG A 8 15.13 34.32 32.75
CA ARG A 8 14.58 33.13 33.48
C ARG A 8 13.44 32.57 32.60
N CYS A 9 13.49 31.32 32.15
CA CYS A 9 13.62 30.13 32.97
C CYS A 9 14.47 29.05 32.28
N SER A 10 15.26 28.37 33.09
CA SER A 10 16.11 27.23 32.75
C SER A 10 15.63 26.05 33.59
N ILE A 11 15.89 24.83 33.12
CA ILE A 11 15.99 23.55 33.89
C ILE A 11 14.72 22.69 33.97
N CYS A 12 14.76 21.58 33.24
CA CYS A 12 14.72 20.19 33.74
C CYS A 12 15.04 19.29 32.53
N MET A 13 16.28 18.89 32.27
CA MET A 13 16.99 17.79 32.93
C MET A 13 16.05 16.67 33.38
N MET A 14 15.72 15.77 32.44
CA MET A 14 15.25 14.42 32.77
C MET A 14 16.29 13.44 32.20
N LEU A 15 17.38 13.29 32.96
CA LEU A 15 18.25 12.12 32.89
C LEU A 15 17.79 11.16 33.98
N LEU A 16 17.90 9.87 33.67
CA LEU A 16 17.83 8.71 34.57
C LEU A 16 16.43 8.30 35.01
N PHE A 17 15.84 7.34 34.28
CA PHE A 17 15.53 6.01 34.81
C PHE A 17 15.26 5.07 33.64
N LEU A 18 16.33 4.41 33.17
CA LEU A 18 16.34 3.03 32.62
C LEU A 18 17.77 2.63 32.25
N SER A 19 18.73 2.91 33.14
CA SER A 19 20.02 2.23 33.17
C SER A 19 19.92 1.00 34.09
N PHE A 20 18.96 0.11 33.82
CA PHE A 20 18.88 -1.25 34.37
C PHE A 20 18.08 -2.15 33.40
N SER A 21 18.57 -2.27 32.18
CA SER A 21 18.32 -3.44 31.31
C SER A 21 19.55 -3.78 30.45
N LEU A 22 20.74 -3.28 30.81
CA LEU A 22 22.03 -3.62 30.18
C LEU A 22 22.57 -5.02 30.57
N PHE A 23 21.77 -5.83 31.27
CA PHE A 23 22.16 -7.19 31.68
C PHE A 23 21.12 -8.29 31.33
N ALA A 24 20.20 -8.03 30.39
CA ALA A 24 19.27 -9.06 29.90
C ALA A 24 19.27 -9.23 28.36
N GLN A 25 20.11 -8.50 27.63
CA GLN A 25 20.08 -8.46 26.15
C GLN A 25 21.41 -8.96 25.54
N LYS A 26 22.00 -10.02 26.12
CA LYS A 26 23.37 -10.46 25.76
C LYS A 26 23.45 -11.72 24.89
N ASN A 27 22.35 -12.39 24.56
CA ASN A 27 22.42 -13.64 23.79
C ASN A 27 22.00 -13.51 22.32
N ASP A 28 20.91 -12.82 21.97
CA ASP A 28 20.43 -12.83 20.57
C ASP A 28 21.28 -11.94 19.65
N ASN A 29 21.89 -10.90 20.22
CA ASN A 29 22.77 -9.97 19.49
C ASN A 29 24.13 -10.60 19.13
N ASP A 30 24.50 -11.74 19.73
CA ASP A 30 25.79 -12.39 19.50
C ASP A 30 25.78 -13.27 18.24
N MET A 31 24.72 -14.07 18.02
CA MET A 31 24.64 -14.94 16.84
C MET A 31 24.50 -14.13 15.55
N ALA A 32 23.54 -13.20 15.47
CA ALA A 32 23.33 -12.40 14.26
C ALA A 32 24.58 -11.60 13.87
N GLN A 33 25.29 -11.04 14.85
CA GLN A 33 26.54 -10.32 14.62
C GLN A 33 27.68 -11.24 14.19
N THR A 34 27.85 -12.39 14.86
CA THR A 34 28.84 -13.41 14.48
C THR A 34 28.62 -13.92 13.05
N LEU A 35 27.36 -14.15 12.67
CA LEU A 35 27.01 -14.56 11.31
C LEU A 35 27.32 -13.45 10.31
N TYR A 36 26.99 -12.19 10.62
CA TYR A 36 27.33 -11.06 9.76
C TYR A 36 28.84 -10.92 9.55
N GLU A 37 29.63 -11.00 10.62
CA GLU A 37 31.10 -10.94 10.54
C GLU A 37 31.65 -12.09 9.68
N THR A 38 31.16 -13.32 9.91
CA THR A 38 31.53 -14.48 9.10
C THR A 38 31.18 -14.29 7.62
N TYR A 39 30.00 -13.72 7.33
CA TYR A 39 29.62 -13.36 5.96
C TYR A 39 30.59 -12.36 5.34
N LYS A 40 30.95 -11.28 6.06
CA LYS A 40 31.89 -10.26 5.53
C LYS A 40 33.28 -10.82 5.27
N GLU A 41 33.75 -11.76 6.10
CA GLU A 41 35.07 -12.37 5.96
C GLU A 41 35.13 -13.51 4.94
N LYS A 42 34.11 -14.38 4.91
CA LYS A 42 34.16 -15.70 4.26
C LYS A 42 32.96 -16.01 3.35
N GLY A 43 31.98 -15.12 3.28
CA GLY A 43 30.81 -15.23 2.43
C GLY A 43 29.68 -16.11 3.00
N ALA A 44 28.54 -16.10 2.32
CA ALA A 44 27.29 -16.70 2.79
C ALA A 44 27.37 -18.22 3.03
N LYS A 45 28.15 -18.95 2.22
CA LYS A 45 28.31 -20.41 2.36
C LYS A 45 28.95 -20.79 3.70
N GLU A 46 30.05 -20.14 4.05
CA GLU A 46 30.74 -20.38 5.32
C GLU A 46 29.88 -19.95 6.49
N MET A 47 29.24 -18.78 6.39
CA MET A 47 28.32 -18.30 7.41
C MET A 47 27.20 -19.31 7.69
N LEU A 48 26.59 -19.90 6.66
CA LEU A 48 25.56 -20.94 6.84
C LEU A 48 26.09 -22.21 7.52
N MET A 49 27.36 -22.58 7.31
CA MET A 49 27.97 -23.68 8.05
C MET A 49 28.15 -23.33 9.53
N VAL A 50 28.57 -22.10 9.83
CA VAL A 50 28.66 -21.59 11.22
C VAL A 50 27.28 -21.56 11.88
N TYR A 51 26.25 -21.06 11.19
CA TYR A 51 24.87 -21.08 11.66
C TYR A 51 24.41 -22.50 11.97
N LYS A 52 24.55 -23.45 11.03
CA LYS A 52 24.14 -24.86 11.24
C LYS A 52 24.85 -25.51 12.42
N LYS A 53 26.11 -25.17 12.66
CA LYS A 53 26.90 -25.70 13.78
C LYS A 53 26.49 -25.12 15.13
N ASN A 54 26.16 -23.82 15.16
CA ASN A 54 25.98 -23.08 16.41
C ASN A 54 24.50 -22.82 16.76
N ASN A 55 23.57 -22.99 15.81
CA ASN A 55 22.14 -22.86 16.08
C ASN A 55 21.61 -24.11 16.77
N THR A 56 21.75 -24.15 18.10
CA THR A 56 21.28 -25.26 18.94
C THR A 56 19.80 -25.16 19.30
N ASN A 57 19.21 -23.97 19.24
CA ASN A 57 17.76 -23.82 19.37
C ASN A 57 17.10 -24.16 18.03
N LYS A 58 16.07 -25.02 18.06
CA LYS A 58 15.29 -25.39 16.87
C LYS A 58 13.84 -24.96 17.00
N GLU A 59 13.50 -24.23 18.05
CA GLU A 59 12.23 -23.55 18.15
C GLU A 59 12.23 -22.36 17.19
N TYR A 60 11.12 -22.21 16.47
CA TYR A 60 10.96 -21.14 15.51
C TYR A 60 10.67 -19.81 16.24
N GLU A 61 11.47 -18.79 15.94
CA GLU A 61 11.47 -17.47 16.59
C GLU A 61 10.76 -16.39 15.75
N GLY A 62 10.00 -16.80 14.72
CA GLY A 62 9.21 -15.87 13.92
C GLY A 62 10.07 -14.93 13.06
N MET A 63 9.68 -13.66 13.01
CA MET A 63 10.42 -12.62 12.30
C MET A 63 11.83 -12.37 12.86
N ALA A 64 12.12 -12.81 14.09
CA ALA A 64 13.41 -12.63 14.77
C ALA A 64 14.44 -13.70 14.39
N GLU A 65 14.07 -14.70 13.57
CA GLU A 65 14.97 -15.75 13.10
C GLU A 65 16.31 -15.19 12.57
N PRO A 66 17.47 -15.69 13.03
CA PRO A 66 18.77 -15.11 12.69
C PRO A 66 19.03 -15.03 11.18
N LEU A 67 18.60 -16.05 10.42
CA LEU A 67 18.73 -16.05 8.97
C LEU A 67 17.84 -15.00 8.30
N ASN A 68 16.63 -14.77 8.83
CA ASN A 68 15.69 -13.77 8.32
C ASN A 68 16.26 -12.36 8.51
N VAL A 69 16.63 -12.03 9.74
CA VAL A 69 17.20 -10.73 10.11
C VAL A 69 18.44 -10.43 9.28
N LEU A 70 19.36 -11.40 9.16
CA LEU A 70 20.56 -11.24 8.37
C LEU A 70 20.24 -11.10 6.87
N ALA A 71 19.31 -11.89 6.33
CA ALA A 71 18.94 -11.78 4.91
C ALA A 71 18.40 -10.39 4.54
N TYR A 72 17.53 -9.80 5.38
CA TYR A 72 17.06 -8.42 5.16
C TYR A 72 18.22 -7.42 5.24
N ARG A 73 19.15 -7.60 6.16
CA ARG A 73 20.37 -6.77 6.22
C ARG A 73 21.18 -6.86 4.93
N LEU A 74 21.43 -8.08 4.44
CA LEU A 74 22.19 -8.31 3.21
C LEU A 74 21.48 -7.71 1.99
N MET A 75 20.17 -7.88 1.89
CA MET A 75 19.34 -7.31 0.82
C MET A 75 19.34 -5.78 0.84
N GLN A 76 19.08 -5.17 2.00
CA GLN A 76 18.82 -3.73 2.09
C GLN A 76 20.10 -2.90 2.20
N GLN A 77 21.09 -3.36 2.97
CA GLN A 77 22.33 -2.61 3.24
C GLN A 77 23.45 -3.00 2.29
N ASP A 78 23.77 -4.29 2.22
CA ASP A 78 24.90 -4.79 1.41
C ASP A 78 24.53 -4.95 -0.08
N LYS A 79 23.24 -4.93 -0.42
CA LYS A 79 22.70 -5.17 -1.78
C LYS A 79 23.09 -6.53 -2.36
N ASP A 80 23.30 -7.53 -1.51
CA ASP A 80 23.67 -8.89 -1.89
C ASP A 80 22.43 -9.79 -1.91
N LEU A 81 21.69 -9.72 -3.02
CA LEU A 81 20.45 -10.48 -3.23
C LEU A 81 20.70 -11.99 -3.32
N GLU A 82 21.85 -12.42 -3.85
CA GLU A 82 22.18 -13.84 -3.98
C GLU A 82 22.43 -14.47 -2.60
N ALA A 83 23.18 -13.78 -1.73
CA ALA A 83 23.36 -14.22 -0.36
C ALA A 83 22.03 -14.21 0.40
N ALA A 84 21.27 -13.12 0.35
CA ALA A 84 19.96 -13.04 1.02
C ALA A 84 19.02 -14.19 0.59
N ALA A 85 18.95 -14.49 -0.72
CA ALA A 85 18.20 -15.62 -1.25
C ALA A 85 18.71 -16.96 -0.71
N MET A 86 20.02 -17.14 -0.58
CA MET A 86 20.61 -18.36 -0.03
C MET A 86 20.22 -18.59 1.43
N LEU A 87 20.19 -17.53 2.25
CA LEU A 87 19.81 -17.58 3.66
C LEU A 87 18.34 -17.94 3.83
N LEU A 88 17.45 -17.27 3.10
CA LEU A 88 16.01 -17.50 3.22
C LEU A 88 15.60 -18.86 2.69
N LYS A 89 16.29 -19.39 1.67
CA LYS A 89 16.11 -20.80 1.26
C LYS A 89 16.48 -21.77 2.37
N ALA A 90 17.61 -21.55 3.05
CA ALA A 90 18.01 -22.40 4.17
C ALA A 90 17.00 -22.34 5.32
N GLN A 91 16.43 -21.17 5.60
CA GLN A 91 15.39 -21.01 6.61
C GLN A 91 14.06 -21.67 6.21
N MET A 92 13.67 -21.59 4.94
CA MET A 92 12.50 -22.33 4.41
C MET A 92 12.68 -23.85 4.54
N GLU A 93 13.89 -24.37 4.32
CA GLU A 93 14.21 -25.79 4.51
C GLU A 93 14.12 -26.20 5.98
N GLU A 94 14.53 -25.33 6.90
CA GLU A 94 14.50 -25.56 8.34
C GLU A 94 13.07 -25.48 8.91
N TYR A 95 12.26 -24.53 8.42
CA TYR A 95 10.90 -24.26 8.90
C TYR A 95 9.86 -24.31 7.76
N PRO A 96 9.65 -25.48 7.12
CA PRO A 96 8.80 -25.60 5.93
C PRO A 96 7.31 -25.36 6.17
N ASN A 97 6.86 -25.34 7.43
CA ASN A 97 5.47 -25.16 7.84
C ASN A 97 5.19 -23.77 8.44
N GLU A 98 6.15 -22.86 8.37
CA GLU A 98 6.00 -21.48 8.84
C GLU A 98 5.83 -20.54 7.65
N ALA A 99 4.99 -19.51 7.81
CA ALA A 99 4.61 -18.64 6.69
C ALA A 99 5.70 -17.61 6.34
N ASN A 100 6.34 -17.03 7.36
CA ASN A 100 7.31 -15.95 7.17
C ASN A 100 8.52 -16.33 6.30
N PRO A 101 9.14 -17.54 6.39
CA PRO A 101 10.24 -17.90 5.49
C PRO A 101 9.88 -17.78 4.00
N TYR A 102 8.66 -18.16 3.62
CA TYR A 102 8.18 -18.03 2.23
C TYR A 102 7.87 -16.58 1.86
N ASP A 103 7.30 -15.79 2.79
CA ASP A 103 7.04 -14.36 2.58
C ASP A 103 8.36 -13.59 2.38
N SER A 104 9.33 -13.78 3.27
CA SER A 104 10.64 -13.13 3.18
C SER A 104 11.40 -13.56 1.93
N TYR A 105 11.38 -14.85 1.56
CA TYR A 105 12.01 -15.29 0.32
C TYR A 105 11.36 -14.64 -0.92
N SER A 106 10.04 -14.41 -0.89
CA SER A 106 9.34 -13.70 -1.96
C SER A 106 9.82 -12.26 -2.12
N ASP A 107 10.20 -11.56 -1.03
CA ASP A 107 10.71 -10.20 -1.11
C ASP A 107 12.05 -10.13 -1.85
N VAL A 108 12.96 -11.05 -1.54
CA VAL A 108 14.24 -11.13 -2.28
C VAL A 108 13.98 -11.47 -3.76
N LEU A 109 13.03 -12.35 -4.06
CA LEU A 109 12.66 -12.66 -5.44
C LEU A 109 12.09 -11.45 -6.19
N LEU A 110 11.27 -10.62 -5.51
CA LEU A 110 10.75 -9.38 -6.08
C LEU A 110 11.87 -8.39 -6.41
N GLU A 111 12.83 -8.20 -5.49
CA GLU A 111 14.02 -7.37 -5.70
C GLU A 111 14.91 -7.91 -6.84
N MET A 112 14.98 -9.24 -7.02
CA MET A 112 15.66 -9.88 -8.15
C MET A 112 14.86 -9.79 -9.47
N GLY A 113 13.65 -9.22 -9.48
CA GLY A 113 12.77 -9.14 -10.65
C GLY A 113 12.07 -10.46 -11.02
N LYS A 114 12.13 -11.48 -10.16
CA LYS A 114 11.57 -12.83 -10.39
C LYS A 114 10.11 -12.93 -9.96
N LYS A 115 9.26 -12.10 -10.58
CA LYS A 115 7.85 -11.91 -10.19
C LYS A 115 7.01 -13.20 -10.13
N GLU A 116 7.12 -14.06 -11.14
CA GLU A 116 6.36 -15.32 -11.20
C GLU A 116 6.80 -16.34 -10.14
N GLU A 117 8.08 -16.34 -9.78
CA GLU A 117 8.58 -17.17 -8.68
C GLU A 117 8.09 -16.60 -7.34
N ALA A 118 8.20 -15.28 -7.15
CA ALA A 118 7.72 -14.61 -5.94
C ALA A 118 6.23 -14.88 -5.69
N LYS A 119 5.39 -14.80 -6.75
CA LYS A 119 3.95 -15.08 -6.67
C LYS A 119 3.66 -16.44 -6.02
N LYS A 120 4.36 -17.50 -6.44
CA LYS A 120 4.18 -18.85 -5.89
C LYS A 120 4.53 -18.93 -4.40
N HIS A 121 5.57 -18.23 -3.97
CA HIS A 121 5.98 -18.20 -2.57
C HIS A 121 5.03 -17.35 -1.70
N ILE A 122 4.52 -16.24 -2.22
CA ILE A 122 3.47 -15.45 -1.55
C ILE A 122 2.20 -16.29 -1.36
N GLU A 123 1.74 -16.98 -2.42
CA GLU A 123 0.58 -17.88 -2.33
C GLU A 123 0.78 -18.95 -1.25
N LYS A 124 1.96 -19.58 -1.21
CA LYS A 124 2.28 -20.58 -0.19
C LYS A 124 2.32 -19.98 1.21
N SER A 125 2.91 -18.80 1.36
CA SER A 125 2.96 -18.09 2.64
C SER A 125 1.57 -17.76 3.16
N LEU A 126 0.68 -17.24 2.31
CA LEU A 126 -0.71 -16.94 2.65
C LEU A 126 -1.49 -18.20 3.06
N GLU A 127 -1.29 -19.32 2.34
CA GLU A 127 -1.90 -20.61 2.69
C GLU A 127 -1.48 -21.08 4.10
N LEU A 128 -0.19 -20.97 4.42
CA LEU A 128 0.34 -21.36 5.74
C LEU A 128 -0.12 -20.40 6.84
N ALA A 129 -0.11 -19.09 6.58
CA ALA A 129 -0.50 -18.09 7.56
C ALA A 129 -1.98 -18.22 7.94
N ALA A 130 -2.85 -18.53 6.98
CA ALA A 130 -4.28 -18.74 7.22
C ALA A 130 -4.60 -19.96 8.12
N GLN A 131 -3.65 -20.87 8.33
CA GLN A 131 -3.85 -22.07 9.16
C GLN A 131 -3.66 -21.82 10.66
N LYS A 132 -2.98 -20.72 11.06
CA LYS A 132 -2.74 -20.40 12.48
C LYS A 132 -3.11 -18.94 12.74
N ASP A 133 -4.01 -18.70 13.68
CA ASP A 133 -4.36 -17.34 14.12
C ASP A 133 -3.31 -16.83 15.12
N SER A 134 -2.29 -16.16 14.60
CA SER A 134 -1.27 -15.47 15.38
C SER A 134 -1.08 -14.05 14.86
N GLU A 135 -0.58 -13.16 15.71
CA GLU A 135 -0.28 -11.78 15.30
C GLU A 135 0.75 -11.73 14.16
N GLU A 136 1.77 -12.59 14.22
CA GLU A 136 2.75 -12.74 13.14
C GLU A 136 2.09 -13.12 11.81
N ASN A 137 1.18 -14.08 11.83
CA ASN A 137 0.49 -14.52 10.62
C ASN A 137 -0.46 -13.47 10.06
N LYS A 138 -1.07 -12.63 10.90
CA LYS A 138 -1.88 -11.48 10.43
C LYS A 138 -1.01 -10.50 9.65
N LEU A 139 0.17 -10.16 10.16
CA LEU A 139 1.13 -9.30 9.46
C LEU A 139 1.58 -9.91 8.13
N VAL A 140 1.87 -11.21 8.10
CA VAL A 140 2.21 -11.94 6.85
C VAL A 140 1.05 -11.91 5.85
N ILE A 141 -0.20 -12.08 6.31
CA ILE A 141 -1.38 -12.01 5.45
C ILE A 141 -1.54 -10.61 4.85
N GLU A 142 -1.43 -9.57 5.67
CA GLU A 142 -1.54 -8.18 5.21
C GLU A 142 -0.47 -7.84 4.17
N ALA A 143 0.80 -8.16 4.48
CA ALA A 143 1.92 -7.93 3.56
C ALA A 143 1.77 -8.73 2.26
N GLY A 144 1.44 -10.03 2.35
CA GLY A 144 1.26 -10.91 1.20
C GLY A 144 0.13 -10.45 0.29
N LYS A 145 -1.00 -10.02 0.84
CA LYS A 145 -2.12 -9.44 0.08
C LYS A 145 -1.70 -8.17 -0.66
N ALA A 146 -0.95 -7.28 -0.02
CA ALA A 146 -0.44 -6.07 -0.66
C ALA A 146 0.51 -6.40 -1.83
N LYS A 147 1.50 -7.28 -1.61
CA LYS A 147 2.43 -7.75 -2.66
C LYS A 147 1.67 -8.38 -3.83
N MET A 148 0.68 -9.23 -3.55
CA MET A 148 -0.14 -9.88 -4.58
C MET A 148 -0.94 -8.87 -5.39
N ALA A 149 -1.58 -7.91 -4.74
CA ALA A 149 -2.35 -6.86 -5.43
C ALA A 149 -1.47 -6.06 -6.41
N MET A 150 -0.24 -5.73 -6.02
CA MET A 150 0.72 -5.04 -6.88
C MET A 150 1.20 -5.90 -8.06
N LEU A 151 1.46 -7.20 -7.83
CA LEU A 151 1.84 -8.15 -8.88
C LEU A 151 0.73 -8.32 -9.92
N GLU A 152 -0.52 -8.30 -9.47
CA GLU A 152 -1.72 -8.43 -10.31
C GLU A 152 -2.17 -7.08 -10.91
N ASN A 153 -1.45 -5.99 -10.63
CA ASN A 153 -1.78 -4.61 -11.03
C ASN A 153 -3.19 -4.18 -10.60
N LYS A 154 -3.70 -4.70 -9.48
CA LYS A 154 -5.00 -4.28 -8.93
C LYS A 154 -4.97 -2.81 -8.52
N ASP A 155 -3.84 -2.35 -8.00
CA ASP A 155 -3.57 -0.94 -7.70
C ASP A 155 -3.60 -0.01 -8.93
N LYS A 156 -3.56 -0.57 -10.14
CA LYS A 156 -3.49 0.17 -11.41
C LYS A 156 -4.73 0.01 -12.27
N GLN A 157 -5.81 -0.59 -11.76
CA GLN A 157 -7.06 -0.79 -12.51
C GLN A 157 -7.61 0.51 -13.12
N LEU A 158 -7.37 1.66 -12.48
CA LEU A 158 -7.83 2.97 -12.95
C LEU A 158 -6.77 3.77 -13.72
N ASN A 159 -5.56 3.21 -13.98
CA ASN A 159 -4.45 3.96 -14.59
C ASN A 159 -4.72 4.46 -16.01
N PHE A 160 -5.76 3.96 -16.67
CA PHE A 160 -6.22 4.52 -17.95
C PHE A 160 -6.69 5.99 -17.82
N LEU A 161 -6.99 6.45 -16.59
CA LEU A 161 -7.33 7.84 -16.29
C LEU A 161 -6.10 8.75 -16.20
N ILE A 162 -4.87 8.23 -16.16
CA ILE A 162 -3.66 9.06 -16.04
C ILE A 162 -3.54 10.01 -17.24
N GLY A 163 -3.37 11.31 -16.94
CA GLY A 163 -3.21 12.37 -17.92
C GLY A 163 -3.99 13.64 -17.58
N ASN A 164 -3.96 14.57 -18.53
CA ASN A 164 -4.66 15.84 -18.45
C ASN A 164 -5.96 15.75 -19.24
N TRP A 165 -7.05 16.25 -18.66
CA TRP A 165 -8.39 16.12 -19.22
C TRP A 165 -9.13 17.47 -19.19
N ASP A 166 -9.85 17.79 -20.26
CA ASP A 166 -11.02 18.67 -20.18
C ASP A 166 -12.25 17.83 -19.89
N ASN A 167 -13.09 18.28 -18.97
CA ASN A 167 -14.30 17.55 -18.58
C ASN A 167 -15.53 18.40 -18.84
N GLU A 168 -16.50 17.82 -19.54
CA GLU A 168 -17.87 18.33 -19.58
C GLU A 168 -18.73 17.47 -18.65
N THR A 169 -19.28 18.07 -17.60
CA THR A 169 -20.18 17.40 -16.65
C THR A 169 -21.60 17.85 -16.90
N THR A 170 -22.51 16.90 -17.13
CA THR A 170 -23.97 17.14 -17.14
C THR A 170 -24.59 16.48 -15.91
N THR A 171 -25.52 17.19 -15.26
CA THR A 171 -26.32 16.64 -14.16
C THR A 171 -27.76 16.37 -14.60
N TYR A 172 -28.40 15.42 -13.93
CA TYR A 172 -29.77 15.01 -14.22
C TYR A 172 -30.61 14.99 -12.94
N ARG A 173 -31.88 15.35 -13.05
CA ARG A 173 -32.86 15.24 -11.97
C ARG A 173 -34.16 14.72 -12.56
N ASN A 174 -34.70 13.64 -11.99
CA ASN A 174 -35.93 12.99 -12.48
C ASN A 174 -35.87 12.68 -13.99
N GLY A 175 -34.69 12.28 -14.49
CA GLY A 175 -34.45 12.00 -15.90
C GLY A 175 -34.22 13.22 -16.81
N GLU A 176 -34.50 14.43 -16.34
CA GLU A 176 -34.32 15.67 -17.10
C GLU A 176 -32.87 16.17 -17.00
N LYS A 177 -32.33 16.64 -18.14
CA LYS A 177 -31.00 17.25 -18.20
C LYS A 177 -31.07 18.64 -17.57
N MET A 178 -30.21 18.87 -16.58
CA MET A 178 -30.04 20.16 -15.92
C MET A 178 -28.90 20.94 -16.60
N GLU A 179 -28.10 21.65 -15.83
CA GLU A 179 -26.95 22.41 -16.34
C GLU A 179 -25.76 21.51 -16.67
N SER A 180 -24.98 21.97 -17.64
CA SER A 180 -23.67 21.41 -18.00
C SER A 180 -22.59 22.38 -17.55
N THR A 181 -21.50 21.84 -17.01
CA THR A 181 -20.35 22.61 -16.52
C THR A 181 -19.07 22.08 -17.12
N VAL A 182 -18.11 22.97 -17.34
CA VAL A 182 -16.77 22.61 -17.82
C VAL A 182 -15.75 22.72 -16.69
N SER A 183 -14.82 21.78 -16.66
CA SER A 183 -13.73 21.71 -15.68
C SER A 183 -12.52 21.02 -16.31
N SER A 184 -11.44 20.86 -15.56
CA SER A 184 -10.33 20.03 -16.00
C SER A 184 -9.74 19.23 -14.85
N ASN A 185 -9.18 18.06 -15.19
CA ASN A 185 -8.46 17.22 -14.24
C ASN A 185 -7.01 17.05 -14.70
N ASN A 186 -6.07 17.03 -13.76
CA ASN A 186 -4.76 16.43 -13.95
C ASN A 186 -4.68 15.20 -13.06
N ILE A 187 -4.43 14.03 -13.65
CA ILE A 187 -4.42 12.74 -12.96
C ILE A 187 -3.02 12.16 -13.07
N THR A 188 -2.40 11.92 -11.91
CA THR A 188 -1.06 11.33 -11.78
C THR A 188 -1.10 10.07 -10.92
N PHE A 189 -0.10 9.21 -11.08
CA PHE A 189 0.10 8.03 -10.23
C PHE A 189 1.50 8.06 -9.61
N ASP A 190 1.56 8.04 -8.29
CA ASP A 190 2.81 7.92 -7.53
C ASP A 190 3.12 6.43 -7.32
N ASN A 191 4.16 5.95 -8.02
CA ASN A 191 4.60 4.56 -7.93
C ASN A 191 5.20 4.20 -6.55
N SER A 192 5.66 5.19 -5.77
CA SER A 192 6.32 4.93 -4.48
C SER A 192 5.33 4.50 -3.40
N GLY A 193 4.09 5.01 -3.47
CA GLY A 193 3.01 4.63 -2.56
C GLY A 193 1.82 3.95 -3.24
N SER A 194 1.92 3.64 -4.53
CA SER A 194 0.77 3.21 -5.36
C SER A 194 -0.46 4.11 -5.19
N ILE A 195 -0.26 5.42 -5.33
CA ILE A 195 -1.26 6.44 -5.04
C ILE A 195 -1.72 7.12 -6.33
N MET A 196 -3.01 7.06 -6.62
CA MET A 196 -3.61 7.90 -7.66
C MET A 196 -4.00 9.26 -7.08
N ILE A 197 -3.61 10.33 -7.76
CA ILE A 197 -3.90 11.70 -7.36
C ILE A 197 -4.64 12.38 -8.51
N VAL A 198 -5.79 12.97 -8.19
CA VAL A 198 -6.58 13.78 -9.12
C VAL A 198 -6.61 15.21 -8.62
N ASP A 199 -5.98 16.11 -9.38
CA ASP A 199 -6.07 17.54 -9.20
C ASP A 199 -7.22 18.09 -10.05
N HIS A 200 -8.26 18.58 -9.37
CA HIS A 200 -9.43 19.15 -10.01
C HIS A 200 -9.29 20.67 -10.14
N ASN A 201 -9.57 21.18 -11.34
CA ASN A 201 -9.59 22.60 -11.62
C ASN A 201 -10.96 23.02 -12.15
N VAL A 202 -11.46 24.16 -11.67
CA VAL A 202 -12.65 24.82 -12.25
C VAL A 202 -12.31 25.53 -13.56
N GLU A 203 -13.33 26.09 -14.23
CA GLU A 203 -13.27 26.75 -15.54
C GLU A 203 -12.10 27.75 -15.73
N ASP A 204 -11.72 28.48 -14.67
CA ASP A 204 -10.56 29.40 -14.64
C ASP A 204 -9.18 28.70 -14.53
N LYS A 205 -9.12 27.36 -14.61
CA LYS A 205 -7.93 26.53 -14.33
C LYS A 205 -7.32 26.72 -12.93
N LYS A 206 -8.10 27.23 -11.98
CA LYS A 206 -7.71 27.29 -10.57
C LYS A 206 -8.00 25.95 -9.90
N ALA A 207 -7.00 25.38 -9.24
CA ALA A 207 -7.16 24.18 -8.42
C ALA A 207 -8.21 24.45 -7.33
N CYS A 208 -9.24 23.62 -7.29
CA CYS A 208 -10.34 23.75 -6.32
C CYS A 208 -10.32 22.65 -5.27
N CYS A 209 -9.96 21.44 -5.66
CA CYS A 209 -10.01 20.27 -4.79
C CYS A 209 -9.09 19.16 -5.31
N LYS A 210 -8.82 18.19 -4.44
CA LYS A 210 -7.91 17.07 -4.72
C LYS A 210 -8.55 15.78 -4.27
N ARG A 211 -8.44 14.75 -5.10
CA ARG A 211 -8.79 13.38 -4.73
C ARG A 211 -7.54 12.52 -4.68
N VAL A 212 -7.46 11.66 -3.68
CA VAL A 212 -6.40 10.67 -3.53
C VAL A 212 -7.07 9.30 -3.45
N MET A 213 -6.52 8.32 -4.15
CA MET A 213 -7.01 6.94 -4.13
C MET A 213 -5.86 5.96 -3.91
N VAL A 214 -6.06 4.99 -3.01
CA VAL A 214 -5.10 3.92 -2.72
C VAL A 214 -5.85 2.59 -2.73
N TYR A 215 -5.25 1.56 -3.32
CA TYR A 215 -5.89 0.26 -3.37
C TYR A 215 -5.79 -0.47 -2.03
N ASN A 216 -6.94 -0.91 -1.51
CA ASN A 216 -7.07 -1.67 -0.29
C ASN A 216 -7.21 -3.17 -0.63
N PRO A 217 -6.16 -3.99 -0.41
CA PRO A 217 -6.18 -5.39 -0.78
C PRO A 217 -7.00 -6.27 0.18
N ASN A 218 -7.41 -5.75 1.35
CA ASN A 218 -8.28 -6.47 2.27
C ASN A 218 -9.73 -6.46 1.80
N GLU A 219 -10.21 -5.31 1.32
CA GLU A 219 -11.59 -5.12 0.86
C GLU A 219 -11.75 -5.29 -0.66
N ASP A 220 -10.63 -5.37 -1.39
CA ASP A 220 -10.60 -5.50 -2.86
C ASP A 220 -11.35 -4.33 -3.52
N GLU A 221 -10.96 -3.11 -3.12
CA GLU A 221 -11.49 -1.82 -3.57
C GLU A 221 -10.45 -0.70 -3.37
N PHE A 222 -10.66 0.48 -3.97
CA PHE A 222 -9.86 1.67 -3.68
C PHE A 222 -10.47 2.44 -2.51
N ASP A 223 -9.66 2.80 -1.53
CA ASP A 223 -9.99 3.83 -0.54
C ASP A 223 -9.78 5.20 -1.18
N VAL A 224 -10.74 6.11 -1.00
CA VAL A 224 -10.75 7.43 -1.64
C VAL A 224 -10.94 8.52 -0.59
N SER A 225 -10.09 9.54 -0.64
CA SER A 225 -10.26 10.77 0.10
C SER A 225 -10.38 11.96 -0.86
N TYR A 226 -11.45 12.74 -0.70
CA TYR A 226 -11.72 13.92 -1.50
C TYR A 226 -11.68 15.17 -0.63
N MET A 227 -10.66 16.00 -0.86
CA MET A 227 -10.37 17.21 -0.09
C MET A 227 -10.93 18.44 -0.81
N ARG A 228 -11.80 19.17 -0.12
CA ARG A 228 -12.52 20.33 -0.65
C ARG A 228 -12.48 21.49 0.34
N ARG A 229 -11.92 22.62 -0.07
CA ARG A 229 -11.90 23.84 0.76
C ARG A 229 -13.29 24.49 0.88
N ASP A 230 -14.15 24.29 -0.10
CA ASP A 230 -15.48 24.88 -0.20
C ASP A 230 -16.57 24.03 0.46
N ASN A 231 -16.21 22.94 1.14
CA ASN A 231 -17.13 22.07 1.87
C ASN A 231 -16.87 22.17 3.39
N ALA A 232 -17.93 22.29 4.20
CA ALA A 232 -17.83 22.42 5.65
C ALA A 232 -17.12 21.24 6.32
N ASN A 233 -17.24 20.03 5.75
CA ASN A 233 -16.63 18.80 6.29
C ASN A 233 -15.15 18.66 5.90
N GLY A 234 -14.63 19.47 4.97
CA GLY A 234 -13.24 19.50 4.52
C GLY A 234 -12.80 18.28 3.70
N ILE A 235 -12.92 17.06 4.26
CA ILE A 235 -12.58 15.78 3.63
C ILE A 235 -13.82 14.89 3.61
N SER A 236 -14.12 14.33 2.45
CA SER A 236 -15.12 13.28 2.27
C SER A 236 -14.41 11.99 1.88
N ASN A 237 -14.75 10.88 2.54
CA ASN A 237 -14.19 9.57 2.22
C ASN A 237 -15.22 8.71 1.49
N SER A 238 -14.75 7.91 0.54
CA SER A 238 -15.54 6.89 -0.14
C SER A 238 -14.65 5.67 -0.45
N SER A 239 -15.25 4.59 -0.90
CA SER A 239 -14.52 3.47 -1.49
C SER A 239 -15.05 3.11 -2.87
N LEU A 240 -14.19 2.62 -3.75
CA LEU A 240 -14.51 2.29 -5.14
C LEU A 240 -14.15 0.83 -5.45
N LYS A 241 -15.16 -0.02 -5.60
CA LYS A 241 -14.97 -1.39 -6.09
C LYS A 241 -15.05 -1.42 -7.61
N VAL A 242 -13.95 -1.76 -8.27
CA VAL A 242 -13.83 -1.75 -9.73
C VAL A 242 -14.07 -3.16 -10.29
N LYS A 243 -14.91 -3.25 -11.31
CA LYS A 243 -15.16 -4.45 -12.09
C LYS A 243 -14.96 -4.17 -13.57
N GLU A 244 -13.97 -4.82 -14.17
CA GLU A 244 -13.78 -4.80 -15.62
C GLU A 244 -14.89 -5.63 -16.28
N ILE A 245 -15.68 -5.02 -17.16
CA ILE A 245 -16.73 -5.69 -17.92
C ILE A 245 -16.13 -6.20 -19.24
N ASP A 246 -15.35 -5.36 -19.89
CA ASP A 246 -14.52 -5.67 -21.04
C ASP A 246 -13.35 -4.68 -21.12
N LYS A 247 -12.48 -4.85 -22.12
CA LYS A 247 -11.22 -4.08 -22.27
C LYS A 247 -11.41 -2.55 -22.27
N ASP A 248 -12.59 -2.06 -22.59
CA ASP A 248 -12.91 -0.63 -22.72
C ASP A 248 -14.05 -0.19 -21.79
N ARG A 249 -14.65 -1.10 -21.01
CA ARG A 249 -15.79 -0.80 -20.14
C ARG A 249 -15.61 -1.31 -18.72
N PHE A 250 -15.87 -0.44 -17.74
CA PHE A 250 -15.75 -0.71 -16.32
C PHE A 250 -17.02 -0.34 -15.59
N GLU A 251 -17.45 -1.21 -14.68
CA GLU A 251 -18.46 -0.88 -13.67
C GLU A 251 -17.71 -0.57 -12.37
N VAL A 252 -18.00 0.57 -11.75
CA VAL A 252 -17.43 0.94 -10.45
C VAL A 252 -18.55 1.15 -9.46
N MET A 253 -18.46 0.52 -8.29
CA MET A 253 -19.40 0.73 -7.19
C MET A 253 -18.74 1.62 -6.15
N GLU A 254 -19.27 2.83 -5.97
CA GLU A 254 -18.86 3.75 -4.91
C GLU A 254 -19.74 3.56 -3.67
N LYS A 255 -19.11 3.52 -2.50
CA LYS A 255 -19.75 3.53 -1.18
C LYS A 255 -19.24 4.72 -0.37
N PHE A 256 -20.12 5.45 0.28
CA PHE A 256 -19.75 6.51 1.23
C PHE A 256 -20.85 6.72 2.27
N THR A 257 -20.52 7.41 3.36
CA THR A 257 -21.47 7.82 4.39
C THR A 257 -21.91 9.26 4.14
N ASN A 258 -23.22 9.51 4.06
CA ASN A 258 -23.78 10.85 3.89
C ASN A 258 -23.83 11.63 5.23
N ASP A 259 -24.31 12.87 5.19
CA ASP A 259 -24.42 13.73 6.39
C ASP A 259 -25.42 13.20 7.44
N ASP A 260 -26.35 12.34 7.02
CA ASP A 260 -27.33 11.66 7.90
C ASP A 260 -26.79 10.35 8.49
N ASN A 261 -25.49 10.07 8.29
CA ASN A 261 -24.80 8.86 8.71
C ASN A 261 -25.35 7.56 8.08
N GLU A 262 -25.90 7.67 6.88
CA GLU A 262 -26.40 6.55 6.09
C GLU A 262 -25.38 6.14 5.04
N GLU A 263 -25.26 4.83 4.81
CA GLU A 263 -24.46 4.29 3.71
C GLU A 263 -25.18 4.54 2.38
N VAL A 264 -24.53 5.28 1.49
CA VAL A 264 -25.00 5.57 0.14
C VAL A 264 -24.16 4.79 -0.86
N LYS A 265 -24.83 4.24 -1.89
CA LYS A 265 -24.19 3.55 -3.01
C LYS A 265 -24.44 4.28 -4.31
N MET A 266 -23.38 4.48 -5.07
CA MET A 266 -23.43 4.99 -6.44
C MET A 266 -22.84 3.95 -7.37
N LYS A 267 -23.47 3.76 -8.52
CA LYS A 267 -22.91 2.92 -9.59
C LYS A 267 -22.36 3.82 -10.67
N HIS A 268 -21.19 3.49 -11.17
CA HIS A 268 -20.58 4.17 -12.29
C HIS A 268 -20.39 3.20 -13.46
N ASP A 269 -20.72 3.65 -14.65
CA ASP A 269 -20.43 2.98 -15.91
C ASP A 269 -19.41 3.84 -16.67
N ILE A 270 -18.22 3.31 -16.85
CA ILE A 270 -17.07 4.02 -17.44
C ILE A 270 -16.71 3.32 -18.75
N VAL A 271 -16.78 4.06 -19.85
CA VAL A 271 -16.38 3.59 -21.18
C VAL A 271 -15.19 4.43 -21.64
N LYS A 272 -14.06 3.79 -21.93
CA LYS A 272 -12.88 4.46 -22.49
C LYS A 272 -12.79 4.23 -23.99
N THR A 273 -12.36 5.28 -24.69
CA THR A 273 -11.99 5.27 -26.10
C THR A 273 -10.54 5.73 -26.25
N GLN A 274 -10.01 5.82 -27.47
CA GLN A 274 -8.61 6.19 -27.69
C GLN A 274 -8.23 7.57 -27.11
N ALA A 275 -9.17 8.53 -27.08
CA ALA A 275 -8.92 9.90 -26.64
C ALA A 275 -9.91 10.41 -25.57
N ASN A 276 -10.95 9.65 -25.25
CA ASN A 276 -12.01 10.09 -24.34
C ASN A 276 -12.37 9.03 -23.32
N VAL A 277 -12.89 9.48 -22.18
CA VAL A 277 -13.58 8.63 -21.20
C VAL A 277 -14.97 9.17 -21.00
N GLU A 278 -15.97 8.33 -21.25
CA GLU A 278 -17.36 8.59 -20.95
C GLU A 278 -17.69 7.95 -19.60
N TRP A 279 -18.18 8.73 -18.65
CA TRP A 279 -18.43 8.28 -17.29
C TRP A 279 -19.85 8.64 -16.90
N THR A 280 -20.70 7.64 -16.75
CA THR A 280 -22.09 7.81 -16.27
C THR A 280 -22.20 7.37 -14.82
N THR A 281 -22.85 8.17 -13.99
CA THR A 281 -23.10 7.85 -12.57
C THR A 281 -24.59 7.71 -12.33
N TYR A 282 -24.94 6.68 -11.56
CA TYR A 282 -26.28 6.33 -11.15
C TYR A 282 -26.37 6.35 -9.63
N ALA A 283 -27.41 6.99 -9.10
CA ALA A 283 -27.78 6.90 -7.68
C ALA A 283 -28.85 5.82 -7.49
N SER A 284 -28.83 5.16 -6.34
CA SER A 284 -29.87 4.22 -5.96
C SER A 284 -30.99 4.94 -5.22
N THR A 285 -32.22 4.89 -5.74
CA THR A 285 -33.44 5.34 -5.08
C THR A 285 -34.42 4.16 -5.03
N ASP A 286 -34.78 3.69 -3.83
CA ASP A 286 -35.71 2.56 -3.63
C ASP A 286 -35.35 1.27 -4.41
N GLY A 287 -34.06 0.99 -4.56
CA GLY A 287 -33.55 -0.17 -5.29
C GLY A 287 -33.48 0.01 -6.82
N ASN A 288 -33.89 1.15 -7.36
CA ASN A 288 -33.73 1.51 -8.76
C ASN A 288 -32.51 2.42 -8.98
N TRP A 289 -31.83 2.23 -10.10
CA TRP A 289 -30.68 3.04 -10.49
C TRP A 289 -31.10 4.18 -11.41
N GLU A 290 -31.02 5.41 -10.91
CA GLU A 290 -31.32 6.61 -11.69
C GLU A 290 -30.06 7.31 -12.13
N LYS A 291 -29.97 7.65 -13.42
CA LYS A 291 -28.85 8.43 -13.95
C LYS A 291 -28.89 9.83 -13.35
N VAL A 292 -27.83 10.20 -12.63
CA VAL A 292 -27.73 11.51 -11.97
C VAL A 292 -26.65 12.41 -12.57
N ARG A 293 -25.66 11.82 -13.26
CA ARG A 293 -24.52 12.56 -13.81
C ARG A 293 -23.88 11.85 -14.97
N THR A 294 -23.41 12.63 -15.95
CA THR A 294 -22.43 12.18 -16.94
C THR A 294 -21.21 13.09 -16.92
N MET A 295 -20.03 12.53 -17.16
CA MET A 295 -18.81 13.26 -17.45
C MET A 295 -18.22 12.75 -18.76
N ASN A 296 -17.90 13.65 -19.67
CA ASN A 296 -17.10 13.35 -20.84
C ASN A 296 -15.72 13.96 -20.63
N LEU A 297 -14.71 13.12 -20.43
CA LEU A 297 -13.32 13.54 -20.30
C LEU A 297 -12.67 13.43 -21.66
N LYS A 298 -12.18 14.56 -22.18
CA LYS A 298 -11.40 14.63 -23.42
C LYS A 298 -9.93 14.86 -23.08
N LYS A 299 -9.06 13.98 -23.57
CA LYS A 299 -7.63 14.05 -23.26
C LYS A 299 -7.02 15.31 -23.90
N LYS A 300 -6.16 15.99 -23.15
CA LYS A 300 -5.31 17.05 -23.66
C LYS A 300 -4.04 16.45 -24.22
N ASP A 301 -3.61 17.00 -25.36
CA ASP A 301 -2.29 16.74 -25.93
C ASP A 301 -1.17 17.25 -25.01
#